data_AF-A0A936QH68-F1
#
_entry.id   AF-A0A936QH68-F1
#
_cell.length_a   1.000
_cell.length_b   1.000
_cell.length_c   1.000
_cell.angle_alpha   90.00
_cell.angle_beta   90.00
_cell.angle_gamma   90.00
#
_symmetry.space_group_name_H-M   'P 1'
#
loop_
_entity.id
_entity.type
_entity.pdbx_description
1 polymer ?
#
loop_
_entity_poly.entity_id
_entity_poly.type
_entity_poly.pdbx_seq_one_letter_code
_entity_poly.pdbx_strand_id
1 'polypeptide(L)'
;MEKVKSLLPYNEILNKWNNSIQSETAARLLTLEQTEALESVIVDDEGWEYLLSVFNNGRETDAWLALDWPDGFDELLLCVPLCSLVKFECSRCFVGMRQDNNSCANDFSLFGYIAELIKAADREGLMNHIGSIKKILLSEEYIWNIEKRIIEKRK
;
A
#
# COMPACT_ATOMS: atom_id res chain seq x y z
N MET A 1 8.78 -3.71 -24.00
CA MET A 1 8.42 -3.45 -22.59
C MET A 1 7.62 -4.64 -22.10
N GLU A 2 8.32 -5.63 -21.54
CA GLU A 2 7.71 -6.87 -21.06
C GLU A 2 7.67 -6.84 -19.53
N LYS A 3 6.45 -6.82 -18.97
CA LYS A 3 6.08 -7.20 -17.58
C LYS A 3 6.53 -6.31 -16.40
N VAL A 4 6.02 -5.08 -16.33
CA VAL A 4 5.61 -4.49 -15.03
C VAL A 4 4.20 -5.01 -14.65
N LYS A 5 4.03 -6.34 -14.58
CA LYS A 5 2.68 -7.00 -14.62
C LYS A 5 2.18 -7.60 -13.29
N SER A 6 2.85 -7.39 -12.17
CA SER A 6 2.43 -7.98 -10.89
C SER A 6 1.45 -7.11 -10.10
N LEU A 7 1.63 -5.77 -10.14
CA LEU A 7 0.77 -4.85 -9.42
C LEU A 7 -0.55 -4.66 -10.18
N LEU A 8 -1.66 -4.86 -9.49
CA LEU A 8 -2.97 -4.86 -10.12
C LEU A 8 -3.62 -3.47 -10.03
N PRO A 9 -4.36 -3.03 -11.05
CA PRO A 9 -5.18 -1.83 -10.93
C PRO A 9 -6.35 -2.06 -9.96
N TYR A 10 -6.95 -0.97 -9.49
CA TYR A 10 -8.00 -0.99 -8.46
C TYR A 10 -9.14 -1.98 -8.79
N ASN A 11 -9.64 -1.95 -10.02
CA ASN A 11 -10.76 -2.79 -10.46
C ASN A 11 -10.43 -4.29 -10.41
N GLU A 12 -9.18 -4.67 -10.71
CA GLU A 12 -8.75 -6.07 -10.64
C GLU A 12 -8.60 -6.54 -9.19
N ILE A 13 -8.05 -5.69 -8.31
CA ILE A 13 -7.98 -5.97 -6.86
C ILE A 13 -9.38 -6.15 -6.29
N LEU A 14 -10.30 -5.23 -6.60
CA LEU A 14 -11.67 -5.28 -6.11
C LEU A 14 -12.41 -6.50 -6.65
N ASN A 15 -12.20 -6.87 -7.91
CA ASN A 15 -12.75 -8.08 -8.49
C ASN A 15 -12.21 -9.34 -7.79
N LYS A 16 -10.88 -9.43 -7.55
CA LYS A 16 -10.30 -10.52 -6.77
C LYS A 16 -10.90 -10.60 -5.36
N TRP A 17 -11.04 -9.46 -4.68
CA TRP A 17 -11.63 -9.38 -3.35
C TRP A 17 -13.08 -9.88 -3.33
N ASN A 18 -13.92 -9.40 -4.24
CA ASN A 18 -15.33 -9.74 -4.33
C ASN A 18 -15.59 -11.22 -4.67
N ASN A 19 -14.62 -11.88 -5.31
CA ASN A 19 -14.66 -13.31 -5.61
C ASN A 19 -13.87 -14.17 -4.62
N SER A 20 -13.49 -13.63 -3.45
CA SER A 20 -12.80 -14.35 -2.37
C SER A 20 -13.74 -14.74 -1.23
N ILE A 21 -13.22 -15.42 -0.20
CA ILE A 21 -13.95 -15.75 1.03
C ILE A 21 -14.25 -14.54 1.95
N GLN A 22 -13.83 -13.34 1.55
CA GLN A 22 -14.08 -12.06 2.22
C GLN A 22 -13.81 -12.03 3.73
N SER A 23 -12.75 -12.70 4.20
CA SER A 23 -12.31 -12.69 5.59
C SER A 23 -11.18 -11.71 5.86
N GLU A 24 -10.89 -11.41 7.12
CA GLU A 24 -9.72 -10.59 7.50
C GLU A 24 -8.41 -11.20 6.98
N THR A 25 -8.23 -12.52 7.16
CA THR A 25 -7.06 -13.23 6.64
C THR A 25 -6.95 -13.07 5.12
N ALA A 26 -8.07 -13.21 4.38
CA ALA A 26 -8.05 -13.05 2.92
C ALA A 26 -7.70 -11.60 2.51
N ALA A 27 -8.26 -10.60 3.19
CA ALA A 27 -7.95 -9.20 2.94
C ALA A 27 -6.47 -8.88 3.20
N ARG A 28 -5.91 -9.40 4.31
CA ARG A 28 -4.48 -9.27 4.64
C ARG A 28 -3.60 -9.93 3.60
N LEU A 29 -3.93 -11.15 3.16
CA LEU A 29 -3.15 -11.87 2.15
C LEU A 29 -3.18 -11.18 0.79
N LEU A 30 -4.33 -10.67 0.34
CA LEU A 30 -4.41 -9.92 -0.92
C LEU A 30 -3.65 -8.59 -0.84
N THR A 31 -3.73 -7.90 0.30
CA THR A 31 -2.94 -6.68 0.55
C THR A 31 -1.44 -6.99 0.54
N LEU A 32 -1.05 -8.12 1.11
CA LEU A 32 0.34 -8.59 1.10
C LEU A 32 0.82 -8.89 -0.33
N GLU A 33 0.00 -9.58 -1.14
CA GLU A 33 0.30 -9.85 -2.56
C GLU A 33 0.55 -8.54 -3.34
N GLN A 34 -0.28 -7.50 -3.13
CA GLN A 34 -0.06 -6.19 -3.75
C GLN A 34 1.22 -5.51 -3.24
N THR A 35 1.51 -5.65 -1.95
CA THR A 35 2.74 -5.10 -1.35
C THR A 35 4.00 -5.78 -1.90
N GLU A 36 3.96 -7.10 -2.11
CA GLU A 36 5.03 -7.88 -2.74
C GLU A 36 5.17 -7.59 -4.24
N ALA A 37 4.04 -7.31 -4.91
CA ALA A 37 4.06 -6.86 -6.29
C ALA A 37 4.75 -5.50 -6.43
N LEU A 38 4.45 -4.55 -5.55
CA LEU A 38 5.15 -3.26 -5.48
C LEU A 38 6.65 -3.45 -5.22
N GLU A 39 7.01 -4.32 -4.26
CA GLU A 39 8.42 -4.64 -3.98
C GLU A 39 9.15 -5.12 -5.24
N SER A 40 8.50 -5.98 -6.02
CA SER A 40 9.06 -6.50 -7.28
C SER A 40 9.28 -5.39 -8.32
N VAL A 41 8.39 -4.39 -8.36
CA VAL A 41 8.55 -3.22 -9.24
C VAL A 41 9.75 -2.38 -8.81
N ILE A 42 9.91 -2.14 -7.51
CA ILE A 42 10.96 -1.23 -7.02
C ILE A 42 12.34 -1.89 -6.92
N VAL A 43 12.46 -3.22 -6.85
CA VAL A 43 13.77 -3.91 -6.88
C VAL A 43 14.40 -3.87 -8.28
N ASP A 44 13.59 -3.72 -9.32
CA ASP A 44 14.04 -3.57 -10.69
C ASP A 44 14.31 -2.09 -11.02
N ASP A 45 15.41 -1.81 -11.73
CA ASP A 45 15.78 -0.42 -12.06
C ASP A 45 14.80 0.20 -13.07
N GLU A 46 14.40 -0.56 -14.10
CA GLU A 46 13.40 -0.09 -15.08
C GLU A 46 12.03 0.10 -14.41
N GLY A 47 11.63 -0.83 -13.55
CA GLY A 47 10.41 -0.75 -12.75
C GLY A 47 10.39 0.45 -11.80
N TRP A 48 11.51 0.77 -11.15
CA TRP A 48 11.64 1.94 -10.28
C TRP A 48 11.47 3.25 -11.06
N GLU A 49 12.19 3.42 -12.17
CA GLU A 49 12.07 4.61 -13.02
C GLU A 49 10.66 4.75 -13.60
N TYR A 50 10.05 3.63 -13.96
CA TYR A 50 8.67 3.62 -14.41
C TYR A 50 7.69 4.05 -13.31
N LEU A 51 7.84 3.52 -12.09
CA LEU A 51 7.02 3.91 -10.94
C LEU A 51 7.11 5.42 -10.66
N LEU A 52 8.31 6.00 -10.70
CA LEU A 52 8.51 7.44 -10.53
C LEU A 52 7.78 8.23 -11.62
N SER A 53 7.91 7.80 -12.87
CA SER A 53 7.24 8.44 -14.01
C SER A 53 5.71 8.47 -13.84
N VAL A 54 5.10 7.32 -13.54
CA VAL A 54 3.64 7.20 -13.40
C VAL A 54 3.11 7.89 -12.14
N PHE A 55 3.87 7.88 -11.04
CA PHE A 55 3.50 8.63 -9.83
C PHE A 55 3.47 10.15 -10.09
N ASN A 56 4.47 10.66 -10.80
CA ASN A 56 4.52 12.08 -11.16
C ASN A 56 3.39 12.46 -12.13
N ASN A 57 3.08 11.61 -13.11
CA ASN A 57 1.96 11.85 -14.04
C ASN A 57 0.61 11.81 -13.31
N GLY A 58 0.40 10.86 -12.38
CA GLY A 58 -0.88 10.69 -11.69
C GLY A 58 -1.24 11.85 -10.75
N ARG A 59 -0.25 12.47 -10.09
CA ARG A 59 -0.49 13.64 -9.20
C ARG A 59 -0.85 14.92 -9.95
N GLU A 60 -0.55 15.02 -11.24
CA GLU A 60 -0.91 16.20 -12.03
C GLU A 60 -2.39 16.20 -12.48
N THR A 61 -3.08 15.05 -12.41
CA THR A 61 -4.41 14.87 -13.04
C THR A 61 -5.59 14.65 -12.08
N ASP A 62 -5.43 14.06 -10.89
CA ASP A 62 -6.49 14.04 -9.87
C ASP A 62 -5.92 13.57 -8.52
N ALA A 63 -6.10 14.34 -7.45
CA ALA A 63 -5.45 14.06 -6.16
C ALA A 63 -6.14 12.95 -5.34
N TRP A 64 -7.27 12.45 -5.80
CA TRP A 64 -8.19 11.68 -4.95
C TRP A 64 -8.28 10.19 -5.23
N LEU A 65 -7.69 9.67 -6.32
CA LEU A 65 -7.25 8.28 -6.49
C LEU A 65 -6.76 8.07 -7.93
N ALA A 66 -5.47 7.83 -8.12
CA ALA A 66 -4.99 7.22 -9.37
C ALA A 66 -5.39 5.73 -9.38
N LEU A 67 -6.66 5.46 -9.73
CA LEU A 67 -7.27 4.11 -9.73
C LEU A 67 -6.71 3.20 -10.82
N ASP A 68 -6.20 3.82 -11.87
CA ASP A 68 -5.77 3.18 -13.09
C ASP A 68 -4.24 3.09 -13.10
N TRP A 69 -3.70 2.11 -12.37
CA TRP A 69 -2.34 1.66 -12.65
C TRP A 69 -2.29 1.06 -14.07
N PRO A 70 -1.35 1.46 -14.95
CA PRO A 70 -0.17 2.28 -14.68
C PRO A 70 -0.26 3.74 -15.18
N ASP A 71 -1.44 4.24 -15.51
CA ASP A 71 -1.64 5.64 -15.96
C ASP A 71 -1.50 6.64 -14.79
N GLY A 72 -1.59 6.14 -13.54
CA GLY A 72 -1.10 6.79 -12.33
C GLY A 72 -0.94 5.79 -11.17
N PHE A 73 -0.31 6.21 -10.07
CA PHE A 73 -0.13 5.37 -8.88
C PHE A 73 -0.59 6.10 -7.61
N ASP A 74 -1.44 5.41 -6.84
CA ASP A 74 -1.89 5.80 -5.51
C ASP A 74 -1.65 4.64 -4.55
N GLU A 75 -0.88 4.85 -3.50
CA GLU A 75 -0.52 3.81 -2.53
C GLU A 75 -1.71 3.16 -1.82
N LEU A 76 -2.87 3.83 -1.79
CA LEU A 76 -4.11 3.28 -1.25
C LEU A 76 -4.64 2.10 -2.06
N LEU A 77 -4.23 1.94 -3.34
CA LEU A 77 -4.55 0.75 -4.14
C LEU A 77 -4.06 -0.54 -3.45
N LEU A 78 -2.96 -0.45 -2.69
CA LEU A 78 -2.36 -1.60 -2.01
C LEU A 78 -3.28 -2.16 -0.92
N CYS A 79 -4.02 -1.29 -0.21
CA CYS A 79 -4.83 -1.66 0.95
C CYS A 79 -6.35 -1.73 0.67
N VAL A 80 -6.78 -1.67 -0.59
CA VAL A 80 -8.20 -1.76 -1.00
C VAL A 80 -8.95 -2.95 -0.37
N PRO A 81 -8.39 -4.18 -0.29
CA PRO A 81 -9.11 -5.30 0.32
C PRO A 81 -9.40 -5.07 1.81
N LEU A 82 -8.43 -4.52 2.56
CA LEU A 82 -8.61 -4.19 3.98
C LEU A 82 -9.65 -3.10 4.18
N CYS A 83 -9.60 -2.04 3.36
CA CYS A 83 -10.57 -0.95 3.42
C CYS A 83 -11.98 -1.46 3.08
N SER A 84 -12.11 -2.31 2.06
CA SER A 84 -13.39 -2.87 1.61
C SER A 84 -14.03 -3.77 2.67
N LEU A 85 -13.24 -4.61 3.34
CA LEU A 85 -13.71 -5.49 4.42
C LEU A 85 -14.44 -4.72 5.53
N VAL A 86 -13.93 -3.56 5.90
CA VAL A 86 -14.48 -2.74 7.00
C VAL A 86 -15.25 -1.52 6.50
N LYS A 87 -15.60 -1.47 5.22
CA LYS A 87 -16.33 -0.34 4.60
C LYS A 87 -15.69 1.02 4.90
N PHE A 88 -14.36 1.08 4.81
CA PHE A 88 -13.55 2.28 5.05
C PHE A 88 -13.62 2.82 6.49
N GLU A 89 -14.13 2.07 7.45
CA GLU A 89 -14.08 2.41 8.87
C GLU A 89 -12.70 2.07 9.45
N CYS A 90 -11.73 3.00 9.34
CA CYS A 90 -10.33 2.78 9.75
C CYS A 90 -10.19 2.31 11.20
N SER A 91 -11.06 2.74 12.11
CA SER A 91 -11.06 2.31 13.51
C SER A 91 -11.39 0.82 13.71
N ARG A 92 -11.88 0.13 12.67
CA ARG A 92 -12.16 -1.31 12.66
C ARG A 92 -11.21 -2.08 11.76
N CYS A 93 -10.40 -1.38 10.97
CA CYS A 93 -9.42 -2.00 10.08
C CYS A 93 -8.27 -2.58 10.88
N PHE A 94 -7.81 -3.78 10.51
CA PHE A 94 -6.62 -4.42 11.08
C PHE A 94 -5.39 -3.49 11.13
N VAL A 95 -5.14 -2.75 10.04
CA VAL A 95 -4.03 -1.78 9.98
C VAL A 95 -4.38 -0.50 10.74
N GLY A 96 -5.60 0.02 10.58
CA GLY A 96 -6.03 1.25 11.24
C GLY A 96 -5.91 1.18 12.77
N MET A 97 -6.36 0.09 13.39
CA MET A 97 -6.21 -0.15 14.84
C MET A 97 -4.75 -0.19 15.32
N ARG A 98 -3.79 -0.33 14.40
CA ARG A 98 -2.35 -0.45 14.66
C ARG A 98 -1.57 0.78 14.24
N GLN A 99 -2.27 1.87 13.92
CA GLN A 99 -1.72 3.20 13.64
C GLN A 99 -2.57 4.29 14.29
N ASP A 100 -3.03 4.03 15.53
CA ASP A 100 -3.88 4.94 16.30
C ASP A 100 -5.18 5.36 15.58
N ASN A 101 -5.76 4.45 14.81
CA ASN A 101 -6.95 4.65 13.98
C ASN A 101 -6.80 5.69 12.86
N ASN A 102 -5.58 6.13 12.56
CA ASN A 102 -5.33 7.02 11.43
C ASN A 102 -5.71 6.34 10.12
N SER A 103 -6.25 7.15 9.20
CA SER A 103 -6.54 6.72 7.84
C SER A 103 -5.25 6.40 7.09
N CYS A 104 -5.29 5.38 6.23
CA CYS A 104 -4.20 5.11 5.29
C CYS A 104 -3.97 6.28 4.31
N ALA A 105 -4.95 7.16 4.14
CA ALA A 105 -4.82 8.39 3.35
C ALA A 105 -4.10 9.54 4.07
N ASN A 106 -3.65 9.33 5.31
CA ASN A 106 -2.76 10.28 5.97
C ASN A 106 -1.32 10.05 5.48
N ASP A 107 -0.64 11.11 5.05
CA ASP A 107 0.72 11.09 4.47
C ASP A 107 1.77 10.33 5.29
N PHE A 108 1.59 10.21 6.61
CA PHE A 108 2.55 9.51 7.48
C PHE A 108 2.02 8.19 8.02
N SER A 109 0.80 7.80 7.64
CA SER A 109 0.26 6.49 7.95
C SER A 109 1.06 5.36 7.28
N LEU A 110 0.79 4.12 7.67
CA LEU A 110 1.53 2.97 7.19
C LEU A 110 1.55 2.86 5.65
N PHE A 111 0.42 3.12 4.98
CA PHE A 111 0.40 3.12 3.52
C PHE A 111 0.72 4.50 2.96
N GLY A 112 0.14 5.59 3.47
CA GLY A 112 0.38 6.94 2.96
C GLY A 112 1.84 7.36 2.92
N TYR A 113 2.67 6.85 3.85
CA TYR A 113 4.11 7.15 3.85
C TYR A 113 4.86 6.62 2.61
N ILE A 114 4.28 5.67 1.87
CA ILE A 114 4.81 5.24 0.56
C ILE A 114 4.88 6.43 -0.41
N ALA A 115 3.83 7.26 -0.48
CA ALA A 115 3.81 8.40 -1.39
C ALA A 115 4.93 9.41 -1.07
N GLU A 116 5.19 9.64 0.21
CA GLU A 116 6.26 10.55 0.64
C GLU A 116 7.65 10.01 0.30
N LEU A 117 7.85 8.69 0.40
CA LEU A 117 9.10 8.04 -0.01
C LEU A 117 9.30 8.08 -1.55
N ILE A 118 8.25 7.83 -2.33
CA ILE A 118 8.30 7.92 -3.79
C ILE A 118 8.57 9.37 -4.23
N LYS A 119 7.89 10.35 -3.60
CA LYS A 119 8.10 11.79 -3.86
C LYS A 119 9.53 12.24 -3.56
N ALA A 120 10.17 11.66 -2.55
CA ALA A 120 11.57 11.91 -2.22
C ALA A 120 12.55 11.12 -3.11
N ALA A 121 12.05 10.27 -4.01
CA ALA A 121 12.82 9.26 -4.74
C ALA A 121 13.68 8.37 -3.81
N ASP A 122 13.21 8.12 -2.59
CA ASP A 122 13.91 7.32 -1.58
C ASP A 122 13.59 5.82 -1.74
N ARG A 123 14.27 5.19 -2.70
CA ARG A 123 14.10 3.76 -3.02
C ARG A 123 14.46 2.85 -1.85
N GLU A 124 15.56 3.15 -1.14
CA GLU A 124 16.01 2.33 -0.01
C GLU A 124 15.05 2.45 1.18
N GLY A 125 14.61 3.68 1.49
CA GLY A 125 13.57 3.93 2.48
C GLY A 125 12.28 3.19 2.15
N LEU A 126 11.84 3.22 0.88
CA LEU A 126 10.66 2.50 0.43
C LEU A 126 10.78 0.98 0.58
N MET A 127 11.93 0.39 0.21
CA MET A 127 12.20 -1.03 0.42
C MET A 127 12.11 -1.42 1.91
N ASN A 128 12.74 -0.63 2.77
CA ASN A 128 12.70 -0.86 4.22
C ASN A 128 11.28 -0.73 4.79
N HIS A 129 10.51 0.24 4.28
CA HIS A 129 9.14 0.49 4.67
C HIS A 129 8.19 -0.63 4.21
N ILE A 130 8.36 -1.16 3.00
CA ILE A 130 7.64 -2.36 2.54
C ILE A 130 7.87 -3.54 3.50
N GLY A 131 9.10 -3.76 3.96
CA GLY A 131 9.40 -4.77 4.97
C GLY A 131 8.63 -4.55 6.29
N SER A 132 8.39 -3.29 6.66
CA SER A 132 7.58 -2.91 7.81
C SER A 132 6.09 -3.21 7.61
N ILE A 133 5.54 -2.89 6.43
CA ILE A 133 4.16 -3.21 6.06
C ILE A 133 3.92 -4.72 6.16
N LYS A 134 4.80 -5.53 5.55
CA LYS A 134 4.71 -6.99 5.59
C LYS A 134 4.69 -7.53 7.03
N LYS A 135 5.54 -7.01 7.91
CA LYS A 135 5.56 -7.41 9.34
C LYS A 135 4.24 -7.11 10.03
N ILE A 136 3.64 -5.94 9.79
CA ILE A 136 2.32 -5.59 10.34
C ILE A 136 1.25 -6.54 9.78
N LEU A 137 1.23 -6.77 8.46
CA LEU A 137 0.26 -7.65 7.81
C LEU A 137 0.35 -9.10 8.27
N LEU A 138 1.52 -9.58 8.70
CA LEU A 138 1.76 -10.99 9.05
C LEU A 138 1.68 -11.30 10.55
N SER A 139 2.03 -10.36 11.42
CA SER A 139 2.08 -10.58 12.88
C SER A 139 1.29 -9.51 13.60
N GLU A 140 0.57 -9.83 14.68
CA GLU A 140 -0.17 -8.87 15.53
C GLU A 140 0.71 -8.13 16.54
N GLU A 141 1.99 -8.52 16.66
CA GLU A 141 2.92 -7.99 17.65
C GLU A 141 3.46 -6.60 17.31
N TYR A 142 3.17 -6.06 16.13
CA TYR A 142 3.75 -4.80 15.66
C TYR A 142 2.70 -3.66 15.63
N ILE A 143 3.12 -2.42 15.74
CA ILE A 143 2.29 -1.25 15.44
C ILE A 143 3.10 -0.29 14.60
N TRP A 144 2.43 0.56 13.84
CA TRP A 144 3.03 1.68 13.15
C TRP A 144 2.98 2.91 14.04
N ASN A 145 4.15 3.45 14.36
CA ASN A 145 4.26 4.73 15.05
C ASN A 145 4.28 5.85 14.00
N ILE A 146 3.15 6.54 13.85
CA ILE A 146 2.94 7.56 12.80
C ILE A 146 3.90 8.75 12.94
N GLU A 147 4.21 9.17 14.16
CA GLU A 147 5.10 10.32 14.42
C GLU A 147 6.55 10.01 14.06
N LYS A 148 7.00 8.82 14.44
CA LYS A 148 8.39 8.37 14.23
C LYS A 148 8.61 7.72 12.87
N ARG A 149 7.54 7.35 12.17
CA ARG A 149 7.59 6.64 10.88
C ARG A 149 8.37 5.33 10.95
N ILE A 150 8.12 4.56 12.01
CA ILE A 150 8.75 3.26 12.25
C ILE A 150 7.74 2.25 12.80
N ILE A 151 8.06 0.97 12.68
CA ILE A 151 7.36 -0.08 13.42
C ILE A 151 7.88 -0.22 14.85
N GLU A 152 6.97 -0.45 15.78
CA GLU A 152 7.28 -0.74 17.18
C GLU A 152 6.63 -2.07 17.59
N LYS A 153 7.16 -2.76 18.61
CA LYS A 153 6.46 -3.90 19.20
C LYS A 153 5.32 -3.39 20.08
N ARG A 154 4.16 -4.00 19.95
CA ARG A 154 2.98 -3.78 20.79
C ARG A 154 3.33 -4.20 22.23
N LYS A 155 3.08 -3.29 23.17
CA LYS A 155 3.26 -3.54 24.61
C LYS A 155 2.10 -4.33 25.19
#